data_AF-A0A376FM64-F1
#
_entry.id   AF-A0A376FM64-F1
#
_cell.length_a   1.000
_cell.length_b   1.000
_cell.length_c   1.000
_cell.angle_alpha   90.00
_cell.angle_beta   90.00
_cell.angle_gamma   90.00
#
_symmetry.space_group_name_H-M   'P 1'
#
loop_
_entity.id
_entity.type
_entity.pdbx_description
1 polymer ?
#
loop_
_entity_poly.entity_id
_entity_poly.type
_entity_poly.pdbx_seq_one_letter_code
_entity_poly.pdbx_strand_id
1 'polypeptide(L)' 'MRDKGKTMTTQRPLVSIYMPTWNRQQLAIRAIKSVLRQDYDNWELIIVDDWLFLV' A
#
# COMPACT_ATOMS: atom_id res chain seq x y z
N MET A 1 29.39 -16.97 15.88
CA MET A 1 28.37 -16.17 16.59
C MET A 1 27.06 -16.31 15.83
N ARG A 2 26.10 -17.07 16.39
CA ARG A 2 24.80 -17.37 15.77
C ARG A 2 23.98 -16.10 15.68
N ASP A 3 23.57 -15.73 14.47
CA ASP A 3 22.59 -14.68 14.24
C ASP A 3 21.31 -15.05 15.01
N LYS A 4 20.87 -14.18 15.92
CA LYS A 4 19.71 -14.46 16.76
C LYS A 4 18.50 -14.55 15.85
N GLY A 5 17.88 -15.74 15.81
CA GLY A 5 16.66 -16.00 15.06
C GLY A 5 15.64 -14.90 15.36
N LYS A 6 15.45 -14.01 14.39
CA LYS A 6 14.41 -12.99 14.37
C LYS A 6 13.09 -13.74 14.52
N THR A 7 12.51 -13.72 15.71
CA THR A 7 11.18 -14.28 15.97
C THR A 7 10.24 -13.63 14.97
N MET A 8 9.87 -14.34 13.90
CA MET A 8 8.90 -13.87 12.94
C MET A 8 7.56 -13.90 13.66
N THR A 9 7.24 -12.80 14.33
CA THR A 9 5.91 -12.58 14.85
C THR A 9 4.93 -12.88 13.72
N THR A 10 4.00 -13.81 13.95
CA THR A 10 2.93 -14.17 13.01
C THR A 10 1.90 -13.03 12.87
N GLN A 11 2.36 -11.81 13.09
CA GLN A 11 1.65 -10.57 12.91
C GLN A 11 1.80 -10.26 11.43
N ARG A 12 0.70 -10.34 10.68
CA ARG A 12 0.64 -9.91 9.28
C ARG A 12 1.27 -8.50 9.20
N PRO A 13 2.41 -8.26 8.51
CA PRO A 13 3.04 -6.95 8.47
C PRO A 13 2.16 -5.90 7.80
N LEU A 14 2.11 -4.67 8.30
CA LEU A 14 1.40 -3.60 7.60
C LEU A 14 2.10 -3.32 6.26
N VAL A 15 1.34 -3.37 5.17
CA VAL A 15 1.85 -3.10 3.81
C VAL A 15 1.37 -1.73 3.36
N SER A 16 2.31 -0.80 3.16
CA SER A 16 2.00 0.55 2.68
C SER A 16 2.14 0.62 1.16
N ILE A 17 1.05 0.93 0.47
CA ILE A 17 0.99 1.05 -0.99
C ILE A 17 1.00 2.54 -1.34
N TYR A 18 2.11 3.02 -1.91
CA TYR A 18 2.25 4.41 -2.34
C TYR A 18 1.97 4.55 -3.84
N MET A 19 0.94 5.33 -4.18
CA MET A 19 0.46 5.53 -5.55
C MET A 19 0.50 7.02 -5.91
N PRO A 20 1.62 7.52 -6.46
CA PRO A 20 1.64 8.83 -7.08
C PRO A 20 0.89 8.75 -8.41
N THR A 21 -0.07 9.64 -8.59
CA THR A 21 -0.91 9.73 -9.79
C THR A 21 -0.79 11.12 -10.38
N TRP A 22 -0.61 11.20 -11.70
CA TRP A 22 -0.57 12.47 -12.41
C TRP A 22 -1.52 12.38 -13.61
N ASN A 23 -2.58 13.19 -13.60
CA ASN A 23 -3.52 13.41 -14.71
C ASN A 23 -4.07 12.13 -15.39
N ARG A 24 -4.19 11.03 -14.64
CA ARG A 24 -4.59 9.70 -15.12
C ARG A 24 -5.59 9.02 -14.18
N GLN A 25 -6.64 9.75 -13.81
CA GLN A 25 -7.69 9.30 -12.89
C GLN A 25 -8.27 7.93 -13.25
N GLN A 26 -8.43 7.61 -14.54
CA GLN A 26 -8.98 6.31 -14.96
C GLN A 26 -8.05 5.12 -14.63
N LEU A 27 -6.73 5.31 -14.72
CA LEU A 27 -5.75 4.27 -14.35
C LEU A 27 -5.65 4.14 -12.83
N ALA A 28 -5.77 5.25 -12.10
CA ALA A 28 -5.86 5.26 -10.64
C ALA A 28 -7.05 4.42 -10.16
N ILE A 29 -8.25 4.65 -10.72
CA ILE A 29 -9.46 3.89 -10.38
C ILE A 29 -9.28 2.39 -10.62
N ARG A 30 -8.64 2.01 -11.73
CA ARG A 30 -8.34 0.59 -12.01
C ARG A 30 -7.38 0.00 -10.99
N ALA A 31 -6.33 0.74 -10.62
CA ALA A 31 -5.34 0.29 -9.65
C ALA A 31 -5.93 0.18 -8.24
N ILE A 32 -6.72 1.15 -7.80
CA ILE A 32 -7.47 1.11 -6.54
C ILE A 32 -8.39 -0.11 -6.50
N LYS A 33 -9.17 -0.36 -7.57
CA LYS A 33 -10.00 -1.57 -7.67
C LYS A 33 -9.18 -2.86 -7.59
N SER A 34 -7.92 -2.86 -8.02
CA SER A 34 -7.02 -4.01 -7.90
C SER A 34 -6.55 -4.23 -6.46
N VAL A 35 -6.25 -3.14 -5.75
CA VAL A 35 -5.83 -3.17 -4.34
C VAL A 35 -7.00 -3.56 -3.43
N LEU A 36 -8.21 -3.08 -3.71
CA LEU A 36 -9.43 -3.45 -2.97
C LEU A 36 -9.83 -4.93 -3.13
N ARG A 37 -9.30 -5.62 -4.16
CA ARG A 37 -9.54 -7.06 -4.37
C ARG A 37 -8.42 -7.93 -3.80
N GLN A 38 -7.49 -7.38 -3.02
CA GLN A 38 -6.46 -8.19 -2.38
C GLN A 38 -7.04 -8.97 -1.20
N ASP A 39 -6.66 -10.25 -1.07
CA ASP A 39 -7.03 -11.11 0.07
C ASP A 39 -6.25 -10.79 1.35
N TYR A 40 -5.36 -9.80 1.28
CA TYR A 40 -4.57 -9.33 2.40
C TYR A 40 -5.27 -8.16 3.07
N ASP A 41 -5.50 -8.24 4.37
CA ASP A 41 -6.31 -7.23 5.09
C ASP A 41 -5.48 -6.13 5.75
N ASN A 42 -4.16 -6.32 5.92
CA ASN A 42 -3.32 -5.40 6.68
C ASN A 42 -2.50 -4.48 5.76
N TRP A 43 -3.19 -3.65 4.98
CA TRP A 43 -2.54 -2.67 4.11
C TRP A 43 -3.17 -1.29 4.22
N GLU A 44 -2.39 -0.29 3.82
CA GLU A 44 -2.81 1.10 3.65
C GLU A 44 -2.49 1.55 2.23
N LEU A 45 -3.34 2.39 1.64
CA LEU A 45 -3.15 2.93 0.29
C LEU A 45 -3.07 4.46 0.38
N ILE A 46 -1.90 4.98 0.04
CA ILE A 46 -1.61 6.41 0.02
C ILE A 46 -1.59 6.85 -1.44
N ILE A 47 -2.56 7.67 -1.83
CA ILE A 47 -2.66 8.20 -3.18
C ILE A 47 -2.21 9.65 -3.15
N VAL A 48 -1.18 9.98 -3.92
CA VAL A 48 -0.68 11.35 -4.03
C VAL A 48 -0.98 11.83 -5.44
N ASP A 49 -1.94 12.74 -5.59
CA ASP A 49 -2.14 13.47 -6.83
C ASP A 49 -1.27 14.73 -6.79
N ASP A 50 -0.53 14.98 -7.87
CA ASP A 50 0.57 15.96 -7.95
C ASP A 50 0.12 17.44 -7.83
N TRP A 51 -1.09 17.71 -7.34
CA TRP A 51 -1.58 19.08 -7.13
C TRP A 51 -2.48 19.35 -5.92
N LEU A 52 -2.72 18.42 -4.99
CA LEU A 52 -3.21 18.81 -3.67
C LEU A 52 -3.05 17.69 -2.64
N PHE A 53 -2.24 17.96 -1.63
CA PHE A 53 -2.28 17.23 -0.37
C PHE A 53 -3.62 17.61 0.31
N LEU A 54 -4.67 16.81 0.10
CA LEU A 54 -5.84 16.86 0.98
C LEU A 54 -5.60 15.87 2.11
N VAL A 55 -5.36 16.45 3.29
CA VAL A 55 -5.48 15.78 4.59
C VAL A 55 -6.95 15.42 4.83
#